data_AF-A0A925PCQ5-F1
#
_entry.id   AF-A0A925PCQ5-F1
#
_cell.length_a   1.000
_cell.length_b   1.000
_cell.length_c   1.000
_cell.angle_alpha   90.00
_cell.angle_beta   90.00
_cell.angle_gamma   90.00
#
_symmetry.space_group_name_H-M   'P 1'
#
loop_
_entity.id
_entity.type
_entity.pdbx_description
1 polymer ?
#
loop_
_entity_poly.entity_id
_entity_poly.type
_entity_poly.pdbx_seq_one_letter_code
_entity_poly.pdbx_strand_id
1 'polypeptide(L)'
;MSFRRKGFTLTEIMIVVVLIGLLAAMAMPSFRFVRNKTYRFLINNDARQLAGAAQQYVTENREYVIVPITVDTATGVVSGPLAGYVTKITRATEVGEYDSSALGNSVAFTLRNIYVDEGVPLSFDSSGKPID
;
A
#
# COMPACT_ATOMS: atom_id res chain seq x y z
N MET A 1 -8.64 -1.12 -63.31
CA MET A 1 -7.33 -0.69 -62.76
C MET A 1 -7.06 -1.52 -61.51
N SER A 2 -6.21 -2.55 -61.60
CA SER A 2 -5.97 -3.49 -60.50
C SER A 2 -4.94 -2.93 -59.52
N PHE A 3 -5.38 -2.61 -58.30
CA PHE A 3 -4.48 -2.23 -57.21
C PHE A 3 -3.68 -3.47 -56.76
N ARG A 4 -2.36 -3.47 -57.00
CA ARG A 4 -1.47 -4.49 -56.42
C ARG A 4 -1.43 -4.27 -54.92
N ARG A 5 -1.92 -5.22 -54.13
CA ARG A 5 -1.71 -5.24 -52.68
C ARG A 5 -0.22 -5.46 -52.41
N LYS A 6 0.49 -4.44 -51.92
CA LYS A 6 1.84 -4.60 -51.36
C LYS A 6 1.70 -5.39 -50.06
N GLY A 7 2.32 -6.56 -49.99
CA GLY A 7 2.47 -7.30 -48.73
C GLY A 7 3.55 -6.65 -47.86
N PHE A 8 3.40 -6.77 -46.54
CA PHE A 8 4.43 -6.34 -45.58
C PHE A 8 5.72 -7.12 -45.80
N THR A 9 6.86 -6.44 -45.74
CA THR A 9 8.16 -7.12 -45.78
C THR A 9 8.50 -7.70 -44.40
N LEU A 10 9.22 -8.82 -44.39
CA LEU A 10 9.70 -9.44 -43.15
C LEU A 10 10.60 -8.46 -42.37
N THR A 11 11.41 -7.68 -43.09
CA THR A 11 12.27 -6.63 -42.56
C THR A 11 11.49 -5.48 -41.91
N GLU A 12 10.33 -5.09 -42.45
CA GLU A 12 9.48 -4.08 -41.80
C GLU A 12 8.94 -4.57 -40.47
N ILE A 13 8.53 -5.84 -40.37
CA ILE A 13 8.09 -6.38 -39.09
C ILE A 13 9.28 -6.49 -38.11
N MET A 14 10.45 -6.94 -38.55
CA MET A 14 11.65 -7.06 -37.69
C MET A 14 12.03 -5.75 -37.00
N ILE A 15 12.11 -4.64 -37.74
CA ILE A 15 12.51 -3.37 -37.13
C ILE A 15 11.44 -2.85 -36.17
N VAL A 16 10.15 -3.08 -36.47
CA VAL A 16 9.05 -2.67 -35.60
C VAL A 16 9.09 -3.41 -34.26
N VAL A 17 9.31 -4.72 -34.24
CA VAL A 17 9.41 -5.46 -32.96
C VAL A 17 10.64 -5.03 -32.15
N VAL A 18 11.76 -4.72 -32.81
CA VAL A 18 12.96 -4.21 -32.12
C VAL A 18 12.71 -2.83 -31.50
N LEU A 19 12.06 -1.92 -32.23
CA LEU A 19 11.74 -0.59 -31.72
C LEU A 19 10.73 -0.64 -30.57
N ILE A 20 9.68 -1.45 -30.69
CA ILE A 20 8.71 -1.65 -29.59
C ILE A 20 9.38 -2.30 -28.39
N GLY A 21 10.30 -3.27 -28.61
CA GLY A 21 11.10 -3.89 -27.54
C GLY A 21 11.97 -2.90 -26.79
N LEU A 22 12.63 -1.98 -27.50
CA LEU A 22 13.44 -0.91 -26.90
C LEU A 22 12.59 0.05 -26.07
N LEU A 23 11.45 0.49 -26.61
CA LEU A 23 10.51 1.37 -25.90
C LEU A 23 9.94 0.70 -24.65
N ALA A 24 9.56 -0.58 -24.75
CA ALA A 24 9.05 -1.35 -23.62
C ALA A 24 10.10 -1.55 -22.52
N ALA A 25 11.36 -1.80 -22.90
CA ALA A 25 12.46 -1.97 -21.96
C ALA A 25 12.72 -0.69 -21.13
N MET A 26 12.61 0.49 -21.74
CA MET A 26 12.72 1.77 -21.02
C MET A 26 11.50 2.08 -20.14
N ALA A 27 10.30 1.64 -20.54
CA ALA A 27 9.06 1.95 -19.82
C ALA A 27 8.85 1.08 -18.55
N MET A 28 9.19 -0.22 -18.60
CA MET A 28 8.98 -1.15 -17.49
C MET A 28 9.57 -0.74 -16.12
N PRO A 29 10.82 -0.23 -16.00
CA PRO A 29 11.40 0.09 -14.69
C PRO A 29 10.67 1.22 -13.94
N SER A 30 10.09 2.18 -14.65
CA SER A 30 9.39 3.32 -14.05
C SER A 30 8.12 2.92 -13.29
N PHE A 31 7.39 1.91 -13.80
CA PHE A 31 6.13 1.46 -13.19
C PHE A 31 6.30 0.90 -11.77
N ARG A 32 7.42 0.23 -11.48
CA ARG A 32 7.69 -0.34 -10.15
C ARG A 32 7.87 0.75 -9.09
N PHE A 33 8.62 1.80 -9.42
CA PHE A 33 8.88 2.90 -8.49
C PHE A 33 7.61 3.70 -8.20
N VAL A 34 6.84 4.03 -9.24
CA VAL A 34 5.56 4.74 -9.10
C VAL A 34 4.60 3.94 -8.22
N ARG A 35 4.50 2.63 -8.45
CA ARG A 35 3.65 1.74 -7.65
C ARG A 35 4.04 1.79 -6.17
N ASN A 36 5.32 1.54 -5.83
CA ASN A 36 5.78 1.59 -4.43
C ASN A 36 5.42 2.94 -3.77
N LYS A 37 5.72 4.05 -4.45
CA LYS A 37 5.40 5.40 -3.95
C LYS A 37 3.91 5.60 -3.70
N THR A 38 3.04 5.15 -4.61
CA THR A 38 1.59 5.21 -4.44
C THR A 38 1.15 4.41 -3.22
N TYR A 39 1.61 3.17 -3.06
CA TYR A 39 1.25 2.36 -1.90
C TYR A 39 1.80 2.94 -0.60
N ARG A 40 3.02 3.49 -0.57
CA ARG A 40 3.55 4.20 0.61
C ARG A 40 2.65 5.36 1.04
N PHE A 41 2.13 6.13 0.09
CA PHE A 41 1.18 7.20 0.40
C PHE A 41 -0.12 6.66 1.00
N LEU A 42 -0.66 5.57 0.44
CA LEU A 42 -1.87 4.92 0.94
C LEU A 42 -1.67 4.36 2.36
N ILE A 43 -0.57 3.65 2.62
CA ILE A 43 -0.26 3.09 3.94
C ILE A 43 -0.07 4.18 5.00
N ASN A 44 0.58 5.29 4.66
CA ASN A 44 0.67 6.44 5.56
C ASN A 44 -0.71 7.06 5.86
N ASN A 45 -1.64 7.03 4.91
CA ASN A 45 -3.01 7.49 5.13
C ASN A 45 -3.77 6.50 6.04
N ASP A 46 -3.68 5.21 5.75
CA ASP A 46 -4.30 4.14 6.54
C ASP A 46 -3.79 4.16 7.99
N ALA A 47 -2.49 4.39 8.20
CA ALA A 47 -1.90 4.53 9.53
C ALA A 47 -2.57 5.64 10.34
N ARG A 48 -2.80 6.81 9.73
CA ARG A 48 -3.48 7.93 10.40
C ARG A 48 -4.95 7.62 10.69
N GLN A 49 -5.63 6.92 9.79
CA GLN A 49 -7.01 6.51 10.01
C GLN A 49 -7.11 5.52 11.18
N LEU A 50 -6.23 4.51 11.20
CA LEU A 50 -6.17 3.51 12.28
C LEU A 50 -5.77 4.14 13.61
N ALA A 51 -4.79 5.03 13.62
CA ALA A 51 -4.39 5.75 14.83
C ALA A 51 -5.53 6.59 15.39
N GLY A 52 -6.24 7.35 14.55
CA GLY A 52 -7.41 8.13 14.96
C GLY A 52 -8.53 7.24 15.51
N ALA A 53 -8.82 6.12 14.85
CA ALA A 53 -9.79 5.14 15.31
C ALA A 53 -9.40 4.52 16.66
N ALA A 54 -8.14 4.14 16.83
CA ALA A 54 -7.64 3.56 18.06
C ALA A 54 -7.67 4.56 19.22
N GLN A 55 -7.26 5.81 18.98
CA GLN A 55 -7.36 6.89 19.98
C GLN A 55 -8.81 7.14 20.40
N GLN A 56 -9.74 7.16 19.45
CA GLN A 56 -11.15 7.33 19.74
C GLN A 56 -11.67 6.14 20.58
N TYR A 57 -11.37 4.91 20.16
CA TYR A 57 -11.74 3.71 20.90
C TYR A 57 -11.20 3.71 22.34
N VAL A 58 -9.94 4.06 22.54
CA VAL A 58 -9.30 4.15 23.88
C VAL A 58 -9.96 5.25 24.71
N THR A 59 -10.31 6.38 24.11
CA THR A 59 -10.99 7.49 24.80
C THR A 59 -12.39 7.08 25.28
N GLU A 60 -13.11 6.31 24.47
CA GLU A 60 -14.45 5.81 24.79
C GLU A 60 -14.41 4.66 25.81
N ASN A 61 -13.42 3.77 25.72
CA ASN A 61 -13.38 2.54 26.51
C ASN A 61 -12.41 2.58 27.71
N ARG A 62 -11.68 3.69 27.92
CA ARG A 62 -10.84 4.12 29.08
C ARG A 62 -9.89 3.10 29.76
N GLU A 63 -9.87 1.85 29.35
CA GLU A 63 -9.25 0.73 30.07
C GLU A 63 -8.30 -0.09 29.17
N TYR A 64 -8.27 0.17 27.87
CA TYR A 64 -7.40 -0.52 26.92
C TYR A 64 -6.07 0.21 26.75
N VAL A 65 -4.99 -0.49 27.09
CA VAL A 65 -3.61 -0.08 26.79
C VAL A 65 -3.14 -0.62 25.44
N ILE A 66 -3.63 -1.80 25.07
CA ILE A 66 -3.34 -2.46 23.79
C ILE A 66 -4.66 -2.73 23.08
N VAL A 67 -4.78 -2.22 21.86
CA VAL A 67 -5.96 -2.42 21.01
C VAL A 67 -5.60 -3.41 19.90
N PRO A 68 -6.19 -4.61 19.88
CA PRO A 68 -5.96 -5.55 18.80
C PRO A 68 -6.59 -5.02 17.52
N ILE A 69 -5.82 -5.07 16.43
CA ILE A 69 -6.27 -4.69 15.09
C ILE A 69 -6.15 -5.93 14.22
N THR A 70 -7.24 -6.31 13.55
CA THR A 70 -7.23 -7.41 12.60
C THR A 70 -7.72 -6.93 11.26
N VAL A 71 -6.97 -7.21 10.21
CA VAL A 71 -7.33 -6.84 8.84
C VAL A 71 -7.31 -8.07 7.96
N ASP A 72 -8.41 -8.26 7.22
CA ASP A 72 -8.43 -9.24 6.14
C ASP A 72 -7.55 -8.71 5.00
N THR A 73 -6.37 -9.31 4.81
CA THR A 73 -5.43 -8.89 3.77
C THR A 73 -5.98 -9.05 2.36
N ALA A 74 -6.94 -9.95 2.13
CA ALA A 74 -7.56 -10.12 0.84
C ALA A 74 -8.53 -8.99 0.53
N THR A 75 -9.26 -8.43 1.51
CA THR A 75 -10.31 -7.41 1.26
C THR A 75 -9.99 -6.02 1.79
N GLY A 76 -9.00 -5.89 2.68
CA GLY A 76 -8.67 -4.68 3.43
C GLY A 76 -9.65 -4.37 4.56
N VAL A 77 -10.61 -5.25 4.86
CA VAL A 77 -11.63 -5.00 5.89
C VAL A 77 -11.01 -5.10 7.28
N VAL A 78 -11.21 -4.05 8.07
CA VAL A 78 -10.81 -4.01 9.48
C VAL A 78 -11.90 -4.67 10.31
N SER A 79 -11.49 -5.56 11.21
CA SER A 79 -12.35 -6.31 12.12
C SER A 79 -11.92 -6.08 13.57
N GLY A 80 -12.77 -6.50 14.51
CA GLY A 80 -12.50 -6.34 15.94
C GLY A 80 -12.93 -4.95 16.46
N PRO A 81 -12.29 -4.45 17.53
CA PRO A 81 -12.73 -3.24 18.24
C PRO A 81 -12.82 -1.98 17.36
N LEU A 82 -11.99 -1.89 16.31
CA LEU A 82 -11.92 -0.73 15.44
C LEU A 82 -12.90 -0.74 14.26
N ALA A 83 -13.64 -1.84 14.04
CA ALA A 83 -14.51 -2.00 12.86
C ALA A 83 -15.62 -0.93 12.76
N GLY A 84 -16.05 -0.37 13.91
CA GLY A 84 -17.04 0.72 13.97
C GLY A 84 -16.48 2.10 13.59
N TYR A 85 -15.16 2.27 13.56
CA TYR A 85 -14.49 3.54 13.33
C TYR A 85 -13.80 3.59 11.96
N VAL A 86 -13.15 2.49 11.58
CA VAL A 86 -12.52 2.31 10.26
C VAL A 86 -12.99 0.97 9.71
N THR A 87 -13.65 1.01 8.57
CA THR A 87 -14.19 -0.22 7.95
C THR A 87 -13.18 -0.88 7.01
N LYS A 88 -12.36 -0.10 6.32
CA LYS A 88 -11.42 -0.60 5.32
C LYS A 88 -10.14 0.22 5.25
N ILE A 89 -9.04 -0.47 5.01
CA ILE A 89 -7.74 0.08 4.65
C ILE A 89 -7.25 -0.54 3.34
N THR A 90 -6.05 -0.16 2.89
CA THR A 90 -5.43 -0.75 1.70
C THR A 90 -5.29 -2.26 1.83
N ARG A 91 -5.66 -2.99 0.77
CA ARG A 91 -5.54 -4.45 0.69
C ARG A 91 -4.08 -4.90 0.77
N ALA A 92 -3.87 -6.16 1.10
CA ALA A 92 -2.57 -6.78 1.32
C ALA A 92 -1.73 -6.09 2.41
N THR A 93 -2.41 -5.42 3.35
CA THR A 93 -1.81 -4.78 4.52
C THR A 93 -2.10 -5.62 5.74
N GLU A 94 -1.05 -6.01 6.44
CA GLU A 94 -1.11 -6.57 7.79
C GLU A 94 -0.83 -5.47 8.80
N VAL A 95 -1.45 -5.57 9.97
CA VAL A 95 -1.37 -4.55 11.02
C VAL A 95 -0.98 -5.23 12.33
N GLY A 96 -0.03 -4.64 13.04
CA GLY A 96 0.27 -5.00 14.42
C GLY A 96 -0.79 -4.44 15.39
N GLU A 97 -0.67 -4.79 16.66
CA GLU A 97 -1.52 -4.19 17.70
C GLU A 97 -1.17 -2.71 17.89
N TYR A 98 -2.15 -1.93 18.35
CA TYR A 98 -1.95 -0.53 18.71
C TYR A 98 -1.72 -0.39 20.21
N ASP A 99 -0.54 0.08 20.59
CA ASP A 99 -0.15 0.40 21.96
C ASP A 99 -0.43 1.88 22.26
N SER A 100 -1.43 2.15 23.09
CA SER A 100 -1.80 3.50 23.51
C SER A 100 -0.89 4.07 24.60
N SER A 101 0.05 3.28 25.15
CA SER A 101 1.09 3.76 26.06
C SER A 101 2.30 4.35 25.31
N ALA A 102 2.40 4.13 24.00
CA ALA A 102 3.43 4.72 23.16
C ALA A 102 3.27 6.26 23.08
N LEU A 103 4.19 6.98 23.73
CA LEU A 103 4.22 8.43 23.78
C LEU A 103 5.24 9.01 22.81
N GLY A 104 4.90 10.16 22.23
CA GLY A 104 5.80 10.91 21.36
C GLY A 104 6.27 10.08 20.16
N ASN A 105 7.59 9.99 19.96
CA ASN A 105 8.19 9.30 18.82
C ASN A 105 8.48 7.81 19.09
N SER A 106 7.65 7.16 19.90
CA SER A 106 7.75 5.72 20.20
C SER A 106 6.84 4.92 19.27
N VAL A 107 7.23 3.70 18.91
CA VAL A 107 6.42 2.84 18.03
C VAL A 107 5.15 2.42 18.77
N ALA A 108 3.99 2.83 18.25
CA ALA A 108 2.68 2.45 18.75
C ALA A 108 2.11 1.26 18.00
N PHE A 109 2.37 1.16 16.69
CA PHE A 109 1.94 0.03 15.87
C PHE A 109 2.79 -0.08 14.61
N THR A 110 2.65 -1.21 13.90
CA THR A 110 3.33 -1.44 12.63
C THR A 110 2.34 -1.81 11.53
N LEU A 111 2.65 -1.43 10.29
CA LEU A 111 1.92 -1.86 9.09
C LEU A 111 2.88 -2.53 8.13
N ARG A 112 2.46 -3.64 7.53
CA ARG A 112 3.24 -4.36 6.52
C ARG A 112 2.41 -4.53 5.27
N ASN A 113 2.87 -3.99 4.14
CA ASN A 113 2.23 -4.19 2.84
C ASN A 113 3.21 -4.80 1.84
N ILE A 114 2.82 -5.89 1.18
CA ILE A 114 3.70 -6.63 0.25
C ILE A 114 4.17 -5.81 -0.97
N TYR A 115 3.52 -4.69 -1.27
CA TYR A 115 3.86 -3.82 -2.40
C TYR A 115 4.74 -2.63 -2.02
N VAL A 116 4.99 -2.44 -0.72
CA VAL A 116 5.78 -1.35 -0.16
C VAL A 116 7.09 -1.91 0.37
N ASP A 117 8.21 -1.35 -0.07
CA ASP A 117 9.55 -1.64 0.47
C ASP A 117 9.80 -3.14 0.70
N GLU A 118 9.40 -3.96 -0.27
CA GLU A 118 9.58 -5.42 -0.25
C GLU A 118 8.87 -6.14 0.91
N GLY A 119 7.83 -5.50 1.48
CA GLY A 119 7.10 -6.04 2.61
C GLY A 119 7.80 -5.84 3.94
N VAL A 120 8.74 -4.89 4.05
CA VAL A 120 9.31 -4.51 5.35
C VAL A 120 8.22 -3.83 6.20
N PRO A 121 8.06 -4.20 7.49
CA PRO A 121 7.15 -3.50 8.39
C PRO A 121 7.55 -2.03 8.57
N LEU A 122 6.58 -1.14 8.44
CA LEU A 122 6.70 0.28 8.72
C LEU A 122 6.18 0.57 10.12
N SER A 123 6.91 1.36 10.88
CA SER A 123 6.58 1.72 12.26
C SER A 123 5.91 3.09 12.32
N PHE A 124 4.90 3.21 13.17
CA PHE A 124 4.14 4.44 13.35
C PHE A 124 4.01 4.80 14.82
N ASP A 125 4.02 6.10 15.12
CA ASP A 125 3.71 6.60 16.46
C ASP A 125 2.20 6.52 16.75
N SER A 126 1.82 6.90 17.98
CA SER A 126 0.42 6.86 18.40
C SER A 126 -0.50 7.79 17.60
N SER A 127 0.04 8.75 16.83
CA SER A 127 -0.71 9.62 15.91
C SER A 127 -0.76 9.12 14.47
N GLY A 128 -0.12 7.99 14.17
CA GLY A 128 0.00 7.44 12.83
C GLY A 128 1.03 8.16 11.96
N LYS A 129 1.97 8.89 12.58
CA LYS A 129 3.13 9.45 11.88
C LYS A 129 4.21 8.38 11.76
N PRO A 130 4.85 8.23 10.59
CA PRO A 130 5.92 7.25 10.40
C PRO A 130 7.13 7.58 11.29
N ILE A 131 7.72 6.52 11.82
CA ILE A 131 8.98 6.53 12.56
C ILE A 131 9.94 5.69 11.72
N ASP A 132 10.81 6.37 10.96
CA ASP A 132 11.92 5.72 10.26
C ASP A 132 13.05 5.35 11.23
#